data_AF-A0A939ME34-F1
#
_entry.id   AF-A0A939ME34-F1
#
_cell.length_a   1.000
_cell.length_b   1.000
_cell.length_c   1.000
_cell.angle_alpha   90.00
_cell.angle_beta   90.00
_cell.angle_gamma   90.00
#
_symmetry.space_group_name_H-M   'P 1'
#
loop_
_entity.id
_entity.type
_entity.pdbx_description
1 polymer ?
#
loop_
_entity_poly.entity_id
_entity_poly.type
_entity_poly.pdbx_seq_one_letter_code
_entity_poly.pdbx_strand_id
1 'polypeptide(L)'
;MRETPWNGFLELNRLAFSEALPRNSESRALAIAMRTIKRNYPHIGWVISFADGCQCGDGTIYRAAGFVLTGIKVNKSLLRLPDGSVTHKMTQVTGKNRAAHFARTGGSWSGQGTPLDGYQMRYIYFLDPAARARLVPKEIAYAEIERRGAGMYRGIARGKQAMAEAPSEQRRRSTDPHAPS
;
A
#
# COMPACT_ATOMS: atom_id res chain seq x y z
N MET A 1 5.36 1.48 17.35
CA MET A 1 5.33 2.75 18.10
C MET A 1 5.34 2.42 19.57
N ARG A 2 6.24 2.99 20.39
CA ARG A 2 6.20 2.78 21.85
C ARG A 2 5.06 3.58 22.47
N GLU A 3 4.51 3.09 23.59
CA GLU A 3 3.58 3.84 24.45
C GLU A 3 2.36 4.41 23.70
N THR A 4 1.81 3.65 22.74
CA THR A 4 0.55 4.03 22.09
C THR A 4 -0.59 3.40 22.88
N PRO A 5 -1.59 4.18 23.33
CA PRO A 5 -2.76 3.61 23.98
C PRO A 5 -3.53 2.72 23.00
N TRP A 6 -4.37 1.82 23.52
CA TRP A 6 -5.11 0.86 22.69
C TRP A 6 -5.89 1.51 21.54
N ASN A 7 -6.51 2.67 21.79
CA ASN A 7 -7.25 3.47 20.81
C ASN A 7 -6.42 4.60 20.18
N GLY A 8 -5.10 4.59 20.33
CA GLY A 8 -4.21 5.70 19.93
C GLY A 8 -3.80 5.70 18.46
N PHE A 9 -4.27 4.74 17.66
CA PHE A 9 -3.93 4.62 16.25
C PHE A 9 -5.04 3.98 15.42
N LEU A 10 -4.98 4.15 14.11
CA LEU A 10 -5.87 3.49 13.14
C LEU A 10 -5.06 2.74 12.08
N GLU A 11 -5.66 1.67 11.54
CA GLU A 11 -5.18 1.04 10.31
C GLU A 11 -6.09 1.42 9.14
N LEU A 12 -5.50 1.98 8.08
CA LEU A 12 -6.15 2.10 6.78
C LEU A 12 -6.02 0.77 6.03
N ASN A 13 -7.03 -0.10 6.19
CA ASN A 13 -6.99 -1.49 5.73
C ASN A 13 -7.23 -1.64 4.23
N ARG A 14 -8.17 -0.88 3.65
CA ARG A 14 -8.48 -0.92 2.21
C ARG A 14 -8.69 0.48 1.64
N LEU A 15 -8.13 0.67 0.46
CA LEU A 15 -8.30 1.86 -0.35
C LEU A 15 -8.38 1.42 -1.80
N ALA A 16 -9.47 1.77 -2.47
CA ALA A 16 -9.69 1.47 -3.88
C ALA A 16 -10.36 2.67 -4.54
N PHE A 17 -9.82 3.07 -5.68
CA PHE A 17 -10.31 4.19 -6.48
C PHE A 17 -10.52 3.71 -7.91
N SER A 18 -11.50 4.29 -8.60
CA SER A 18 -11.70 4.02 -10.02
C SER A 18 -10.65 4.75 -10.84
N GLU A 19 -10.13 4.09 -11.89
CA GLU A 19 -9.21 4.68 -12.88
C GLU A 19 -9.83 5.86 -13.64
N ALA A 20 -11.16 5.99 -13.62
CA ALA A 20 -11.86 7.12 -14.23
C ALA A 20 -11.70 8.44 -13.44
N LEU A 21 -11.14 8.40 -12.23
CA LEU A 21 -11.00 9.59 -11.39
C LEU A 21 -9.82 10.46 -11.84
N PRO A 22 -9.89 11.78 -11.62
CA PRO A 22 -8.77 12.67 -11.93
C PRO A 22 -7.47 12.25 -11.25
N ARG A 23 -6.35 12.62 -11.84
CA ARG A 23 -5.02 12.36 -11.28
C ARG A 23 -4.90 12.90 -9.85
N ASN A 24 -4.23 12.14 -8.99
CA ASN A 24 -4.01 12.43 -7.56
C ASN A 24 -5.28 12.35 -6.69
N SER A 25 -6.36 11.71 -7.16
CA SER A 25 -7.59 11.57 -6.36
C SER A 25 -7.35 10.81 -5.06
N GLU A 26 -6.54 9.76 -5.08
CA GLU A 26 -6.23 8.92 -3.92
C GLU A 26 -5.49 9.71 -2.84
N SER A 27 -4.42 10.42 -3.21
CA SER A 27 -3.63 11.20 -2.25
C SER A 27 -4.41 12.40 -1.71
N ARG A 28 -5.27 13.04 -2.53
CA ARG A 28 -6.19 14.09 -2.08
C ARG A 28 -7.22 13.57 -1.09
N ALA A 29 -7.82 12.41 -1.37
CA ALA A 29 -8.77 11.78 -0.46
C ALA A 29 -8.12 11.41 0.87
N LEU A 30 -6.92 10.84 0.84
CA LEU A 30 -6.13 10.56 2.05
C LEU A 30 -5.85 11.85 2.83
N ALA A 31 -5.41 12.92 2.17
CA ALA A 31 -5.12 14.20 2.84
C ALA A 31 -6.37 14.83 3.50
N ILE A 32 -7.55 14.68 2.89
CA ILE A 32 -8.81 15.10 3.50
C ILE A 32 -9.14 14.21 4.70
N ALA A 33 -9.07 12.88 4.54
CA ALA A 33 -9.37 11.93 5.60
C ALA A 33 -8.48 12.15 6.83
N MET A 34 -7.16 12.31 6.65
CA MET A 34 -6.23 12.57 7.76
C MET A 34 -6.55 13.89 8.49
N ARG A 35 -6.90 14.95 7.75
CA ARG A 35 -7.32 16.23 8.36
C ARG A 35 -8.60 16.10 9.17
N THR A 36 -9.58 15.37 8.64
CA THR A 36 -10.85 15.11 9.32
C THR A 36 -10.62 14.28 10.59
N ILE A 37 -9.82 13.22 10.53
CA ILE A 37 -9.48 12.38 11.69
C ILE A 37 -8.78 13.21 12.76
N LYS A 38 -7.75 13.98 12.39
CA LYS A 38 -7.01 14.83 13.33
C LYS A 38 -7.92 15.81 14.07
N ARG A 39 -8.89 16.40 13.36
CA ARG A 39 -9.85 17.36 13.94
C ARG A 39 -10.83 16.68 14.90
N ASN A 40 -11.41 15.56 14.50
CA ASN A 40 -12.53 14.95 15.22
C ASN A 40 -12.07 13.96 16.31
N TYR A 41 -10.86 13.41 16.19
CA TYR A 41 -10.33 12.37 17.06
C TYR A 41 -8.89 12.67 17.48
N PRO A 42 -8.66 13.73 18.28
CA PRO A 42 -7.32 14.19 18.66
C PRO A 42 -6.51 13.17 19.47
N HIS A 43 -7.17 12.15 20.05
CA HIS A 43 -6.51 11.05 20.76
C HIS A 43 -5.77 10.08 19.82
N ILE A 44 -6.05 10.12 18.52
CA ILE A 44 -5.41 9.26 17.52
C ILE A 44 -4.12 9.94 17.07
N GLY A 45 -2.97 9.34 17.41
CA GLY A 45 -1.67 9.93 17.12
C GLY A 45 -1.13 9.61 15.73
N TRP A 46 -1.50 8.46 15.16
CA TRP A 46 -0.94 7.99 13.90
C TRP A 46 -1.84 6.98 13.18
N VAL A 47 -1.65 6.86 11.87
CA VAL A 47 -2.34 5.90 11.00
C VAL A 47 -1.31 5.02 10.32
N ILE A 48 -1.53 3.72 10.30
CA ILE A 48 -0.71 2.74 9.58
C ILE A 48 -1.44 2.25 8.34
N SER A 49 -0.69 2.01 7.26
CA SER A 49 -1.19 1.32 6.08
C SER A 49 -0.11 0.49 5.42
N PHE A 50 -0.54 -0.39 4.52
CA PHE A 50 0.32 -1.31 3.79
C PHE A 50 0.08 -1.14 2.29
N ALA A 51 1.17 -1.14 1.52
CA ALA A 51 1.14 -1.25 0.07
C ALA A 51 1.64 -2.65 -0.31
N ASP A 52 0.97 -3.27 -1.28
CA ASP A 52 1.39 -4.54 -1.85
C ASP A 52 1.87 -4.32 -3.29
N GLY A 53 3.17 -4.57 -3.52
CA GLY A 53 3.84 -4.33 -4.80
C GLY A 53 3.24 -5.16 -5.95
N CYS A 54 2.62 -6.30 -5.66
CA CYS A 54 2.00 -7.17 -6.66
C CYS A 54 0.63 -6.69 -7.13
N GLN A 55 -0.17 -6.08 -6.26
CA GLN A 55 -1.55 -5.73 -6.58
C GLN A 55 -1.76 -4.24 -6.88
N CYS A 56 -1.17 -3.36 -6.08
CA CYS A 56 -1.37 -1.91 -6.23
C CYS A 56 -0.06 -1.20 -6.57
N GLY A 57 1.07 -1.64 -6.02
CA GLY A 57 2.39 -1.08 -6.26
C GLY A 57 3.07 -0.58 -5.00
N ASP A 58 4.10 0.23 -5.20
CA ASP A 58 5.09 0.54 -4.18
C ASP A 58 4.64 1.53 -3.09
N GLY A 59 3.41 2.03 -3.17
CA GLY A 59 2.86 3.01 -2.22
C GLY A 59 3.10 4.47 -2.60
N THR A 60 3.24 4.78 -3.90
CA THR A 60 3.35 6.17 -4.41
C THR A 60 2.30 7.12 -3.84
N ILE A 61 1.04 6.68 -3.70
CA ILE A 61 -0.04 7.50 -3.12
C ILE A 61 0.20 7.85 -1.65
N TYR A 62 0.81 6.95 -0.86
CA TYR A 62 1.12 7.17 0.54
C TYR A 62 2.22 8.21 0.70
N ARG A 63 3.28 8.10 -0.11
CA ARG A 63 4.37 9.09 -0.14
C ARG A 63 3.84 10.47 -0.52
N ALA A 64 2.99 10.55 -1.54
CA ALA A 64 2.36 11.80 -1.96
C ALA A 64 1.41 12.40 -0.89
N ALA A 65 0.78 11.55 -0.08
CA ALA A 65 -0.09 11.96 1.02
C ALA A 65 0.66 12.30 2.32
N GLY A 66 2.00 12.18 2.36
CA GLY A 66 2.82 12.51 3.54
C GLY A 66 3.03 11.37 4.53
N PHE A 67 2.75 10.12 4.15
CA PHE A 67 3.10 8.96 4.97
C PHE A 67 4.57 8.64 4.84
N VAL A 68 5.23 8.32 5.94
CA VAL A 68 6.62 7.86 6.00
C VAL A 68 6.74 6.34 5.85
N LEU A 69 7.82 5.88 5.24
CA LEU A 69 8.10 4.45 5.07
C LEU A 69 8.77 3.90 6.33
N THR A 70 8.29 2.76 6.83
CA THR A 70 8.78 2.16 8.09
C THR A 70 9.04 0.65 7.99
N GLY A 71 8.81 0.05 6.82
CA GLY A 71 9.16 -1.34 6.56
C GLY A 71 9.07 -1.70 5.09
N ILE A 72 9.98 -2.55 4.64
CA ILE A 72 9.95 -3.23 3.34
C ILE A 72 10.19 -4.70 3.65
N LYS A 73 9.25 -5.56 3.25
CA LYS A 73 9.32 -7.00 3.48
C LYS A 73 8.98 -7.75 2.20
N VAL A 74 9.69 -8.83 1.92
CA VAL A 74 9.31 -9.76 0.85
C VAL A 74 7.94 -10.37 1.20
N ASN A 75 6.99 -10.28 0.29
CA ASN A 75 5.64 -10.82 0.46
C ASN A 75 5.42 -12.01 -0.48
N LYS A 76 5.32 -13.21 0.11
CA LYS A 76 4.98 -14.47 -0.58
C LYS A 76 3.57 -14.96 -0.26
N SER A 77 2.72 -14.07 0.26
CA SER A 77 1.37 -14.42 0.73
C SER A 77 0.33 -14.39 -0.39
N LEU A 78 0.65 -13.76 -1.52
CA LEU A 78 -0.17 -13.80 -2.73
C LEU A 78 0.26 -14.98 -3.60
N LEU A 79 -0.72 -15.76 -4.03
CA LEU A 79 -0.53 -17.00 -4.76
C LEU A 79 -1.24 -16.89 -6.10
N ARG A 80 -0.52 -17.21 -7.18
CA ARG A 80 -1.10 -17.42 -8.50
C ARG A 80 -1.66 -18.83 -8.58
N LEU A 81 -2.94 -18.94 -8.92
CA LEU A 81 -3.65 -20.20 -9.12
C LEU A 81 -3.43 -20.74 -10.54
N PRO A 82 -3.71 -22.04 -10.80
CA PRO A 82 -3.58 -22.62 -12.14
C PRO A 82 -4.44 -21.93 -13.21
N ASP A 83 -5.56 -21.33 -12.83
CA ASP A 83 -6.44 -20.54 -13.70
C ASP A 83 -5.90 -19.12 -14.01
N GLY A 84 -4.72 -18.79 -13.49
CA GLY A 84 -4.07 -17.49 -13.67
C GLY A 84 -4.53 -16.41 -12.69
N SER A 85 -5.59 -16.63 -11.92
CA SER A 85 -6.07 -15.71 -10.90
C SER A 85 -5.10 -15.60 -9.72
N VAL A 86 -5.14 -14.48 -9.00
CA VAL A 86 -4.29 -14.23 -7.84
C VAL A 86 -5.16 -14.18 -6.59
N THR A 87 -4.81 -14.96 -5.58
CA THR A 87 -5.51 -14.98 -4.30
C THR A 87 -4.54 -14.86 -3.13
N HIS A 88 -5.02 -14.32 -2.01
CA HIS A 88 -4.24 -14.29 -0.79
C HIS A 88 -4.33 -15.65 -0.08
N LYS A 89 -3.19 -16.16 0.40
CA LYS A 89 -3.08 -17.41 1.16
C LYS A 89 -4.15 -17.51 2.26
N MET A 90 -4.38 -16.42 3.00
CA MET A 90 -5.35 -16.40 4.10
C MET A 90 -6.78 -16.72 3.64
N THR A 91 -7.16 -16.34 2.41
CA THR A 91 -8.49 -16.61 1.86
C THR A 91 -8.73 -18.11 1.66
N GLN A 92 -7.67 -18.89 1.44
CA GLN A 92 -7.77 -20.34 1.30
C GLN A 92 -7.83 -21.06 2.65
N VAL A 93 -7.12 -20.55 3.66
CA VAL A 93 -6.94 -21.25 4.96
C VAL A 93 -7.89 -20.78 6.05
N THR A 94 -8.78 -19.82 5.77
CA THR A 94 -9.75 -19.28 6.73
C THR A 94 -11.20 -19.32 6.21
N GLY A 95 -12.14 -19.03 7.11
CA GLY A 95 -13.56 -18.96 6.80
C GLY A 95 -14.14 -20.26 6.24
N LYS A 96 -15.09 -20.13 5.30
CA LYS A 96 -15.80 -21.25 4.67
C LYS A 96 -14.88 -22.19 3.89
N ASN A 97 -13.72 -21.70 3.43
CA ASN A 97 -12.76 -22.47 2.64
C ASN A 97 -11.85 -23.37 3.48
N ARG A 98 -11.77 -23.13 4.81
CA ARG A 98 -10.82 -23.80 5.70
C ARG A 98 -11.01 -25.32 5.72
N ALA A 99 -12.23 -25.82 5.90
CA ALA A 99 -12.47 -27.26 6.00
C ALA A 99 -12.06 -28.00 4.72
N ALA A 100 -12.48 -27.49 3.57
CA ALA A 100 -12.11 -28.04 2.26
C ALA A 100 -10.60 -27.96 2.01
N HIS A 101 -9.96 -26.87 2.41
CA HIS A 101 -8.51 -26.72 2.32
C HIS A 101 -7.78 -27.76 3.17
N PHE A 102 -8.19 -27.94 4.43
CA PHE A 102 -7.54 -28.85 5.37
C PHE A 102 -7.71 -30.30 4.95
N ALA A 103 -8.91 -30.69 4.49
CA ALA A 103 -9.16 -32.02 3.95
C ALA A 103 -8.23 -32.33 2.75
N ARG A 104 -8.01 -31.36 1.87
CA ARG A 104 -7.17 -31.52 0.68
C ARG A 104 -5.67 -31.47 0.95
N THR A 105 -5.24 -30.86 2.04
CA THR A 105 -3.81 -30.62 2.36
C THR A 105 -3.31 -31.43 3.55
N GLY A 106 -4.14 -32.31 4.12
CA GLY A 106 -3.78 -33.04 5.34
C GLY A 106 -3.60 -32.12 6.56
N GLY A 107 -4.35 -31.01 6.61
CA GLY A 107 -4.28 -30.04 7.72
C GLY A 107 -3.20 -28.96 7.61
N SER A 108 -2.58 -28.81 6.43
CA SER A 108 -1.58 -27.77 6.22
C SER A 108 -2.20 -26.37 6.24
N TRP A 109 -1.45 -25.43 6.80
CA TRP A 109 -1.74 -23.99 6.72
C TRP A 109 -1.09 -23.34 5.48
N SER A 110 -0.54 -24.11 4.54
CA SER A 110 0.06 -23.58 3.30
C SER A 110 -1.02 -23.29 2.25
N GLY A 111 -1.04 -22.09 1.68
CA GLY A 111 -1.92 -21.83 0.54
C GLY A 111 -1.42 -22.56 -0.71
N GLN A 112 -2.33 -22.84 -1.62
CA GLN A 112 -2.07 -23.54 -2.86
C GLN A 112 -1.95 -22.55 -4.02
N GLY A 113 -0.90 -22.72 -4.82
CA GLY A 113 -0.55 -21.84 -5.93
C GLY A 113 0.91 -21.43 -5.84
N THR A 114 1.40 -20.81 -6.92
CA THR A 114 2.77 -20.33 -7.00
C THR A 114 2.88 -18.97 -6.30
N PRO A 115 3.73 -18.82 -5.27
CA PRO A 115 3.94 -17.54 -4.63
C PRO A 115 4.39 -16.48 -5.63
N LEU A 116 3.76 -15.31 -5.57
CA LEU A 116 4.27 -14.16 -6.30
C LEU A 116 5.50 -13.60 -5.59
N ASP A 117 6.52 -13.26 -6.36
CA ASP A 117 7.67 -12.52 -5.87
C ASP A 117 7.30 -11.04 -5.77
N GLY A 118 6.87 -10.64 -4.58
CA GLY A 118 6.44 -9.29 -4.28
C GLY A 118 7.08 -8.70 -3.04
N TYR A 119 6.81 -7.41 -2.84
CA TYR A 119 7.14 -6.71 -1.61
C TYR A 119 5.89 -6.12 -0.99
N GLN A 120 5.86 -6.11 0.34
CA GLN A 120 4.93 -5.33 1.12
C GLN A 120 5.69 -4.19 1.78
N MET A 121 5.18 -2.98 1.61
CA MET A 121 5.70 -1.77 2.23
C MET A 121 4.76 -1.31 3.33
N ARG A 122 5.33 -0.90 4.46
CA ARG A 122 4.57 -0.40 5.62
C ARG A 122 4.77 1.10 5.75
N TYR A 123 3.67 1.82 5.75
CA TYR A 123 3.61 3.28 5.78
C TYR A 123 2.92 3.77 7.06
N ILE A 124 3.42 4.86 7.63
CA ILE A 124 2.82 5.52 8.80
C ILE A 124 2.59 7.00 8.50
N TYR A 125 1.42 7.51 8.83
CA TYR A 125 1.11 8.94 8.84
C TYR A 125 1.00 9.42 10.28
N PHE A 126 1.65 10.53 10.63
CA PHE A 126 1.56 11.13 11.96
C PHE A 126 0.49 12.22 11.98
N LEU A 127 -0.57 11.99 12.75
CA LEU A 127 -1.59 13.01 13.04
C LEU A 127 -1.07 13.96 14.13
N ASP A 128 -0.43 13.38 15.15
CA ASP A 128 0.38 14.07 16.15
C ASP A 128 1.87 13.96 15.79
N PRO A 129 2.55 15.07 15.44
CA PRO A 129 3.98 15.06 15.14
C PRO A 129 4.86 14.58 16.30
N ALA A 130 4.46 14.78 17.56
CA ALA A 130 5.24 14.35 18.72
C ALA A 130 5.31 12.81 18.81
N ALA A 131 4.29 12.13 18.28
CA ALA A 131 4.26 10.69 18.17
C ALA A 131 5.50 10.16 17.41
N ARG A 132 5.99 10.88 16.39
CA ARG A 132 7.14 10.47 15.55
C ARG A 132 8.40 10.12 16.35
N ALA A 133 8.62 10.74 17.50
CA ALA A 133 9.75 10.43 18.39
C ALA A 133 9.69 9.02 19.00
N ARG A 134 8.50 8.40 19.08
CA ARG A 134 8.26 7.05 19.63
C ARG A 134 8.30 5.96 18.56
N LEU A 135 8.64 6.31 17.31
CA LEU A 135 8.69 5.37 16.20
C LEU A 135 9.87 4.41 16.33
N VAL A 136 9.57 3.10 16.29
CA VAL A 136 10.56 2.01 16.31
C VAL A 136 10.05 0.86 15.42
N PRO A 137 10.85 0.33 14.48
CA PRO A 137 12.14 0.88 14.01
C PRO A 137 11.96 2.25 13.36
N LYS A 138 13.06 3.01 13.21
CA LYS A 138 13.05 4.34 12.59
C LYS A 138 12.58 4.30 11.13
N GLU A 139 12.27 5.48 10.60
CA GLU A 139 11.90 5.67 9.21
C GLU A 139 12.99 5.22 8.25
N ILE A 140 12.53 4.76 7.09
CA ILE A 140 13.35 4.30 5.99
C ILE A 140 13.23 5.35 4.88
N ALA A 141 14.37 5.77 4.31
CA ALA A 141 14.35 6.66 3.15
C ALA A 141 13.64 5.99 1.98
N TYR A 142 12.85 6.74 1.19
CA TYR A 142 12.12 6.16 0.06
C TYR A 142 13.04 5.55 -1.02
N ALA A 143 14.27 6.06 -1.15
CA ALA A 143 15.29 5.50 -2.03
C ALA A 143 15.60 4.02 -1.73
N GLU A 144 15.31 3.55 -0.51
CA GLU A 144 15.47 2.16 -0.12
C GLU A 144 14.54 1.21 -0.89
N ILE A 145 13.40 1.69 -1.36
CA ILE A 145 12.45 0.90 -2.14
C ILE A 145 13.13 0.46 -3.44
N GLU A 146 13.74 1.39 -4.16
CA GLU A 146 14.48 1.08 -5.39
C GLU A 146 15.76 0.29 -5.09
N ARG A 147 16.51 0.67 -4.04
CA ARG A 147 17.74 -0.03 -3.64
C ARG A 147 17.52 -1.52 -3.33
N ARG A 148 16.35 -1.88 -2.79
CA ARG A 148 15.96 -3.28 -2.52
C ARG A 148 15.23 -3.97 -3.68
N GLY A 149 15.04 -3.29 -4.81
CA GLY A 149 14.27 -3.82 -5.94
C GLY A 149 12.76 -3.93 -5.66
N ALA A 150 12.25 -3.20 -4.67
CA ALA A 150 10.84 -3.17 -4.28
C ALA A 150 10.01 -2.13 -5.06
N GLY A 151 10.63 -1.38 -5.97
CA GLY A 151 9.96 -0.46 -6.88
C GLY A 151 9.08 -1.21 -7.87
N MET A 152 7.79 -1.36 -7.55
CA MET A 152 6.84 -2.14 -8.33
C MET A 152 5.52 -1.41 -8.57
N TYR A 153 4.85 -1.72 -9.66
CA TYR A 153 3.45 -1.36 -9.89
C TYR A 153 2.72 -2.55 -10.51
N ARG A 154 1.67 -3.03 -9.84
CA ARG A 154 0.86 -4.20 -10.25
C ARG A 154 1.71 -5.44 -10.59
N GLY A 155 2.73 -5.71 -9.78
CA GLY A 155 3.61 -6.88 -9.92
C GLY A 155 4.74 -6.71 -10.93
N ILE A 156 4.84 -5.57 -11.60
CA ILE A 156 5.91 -5.29 -12.56
C ILE A 156 6.91 -4.32 -11.93
N ALA A 157 8.19 -4.66 -11.99
CA ALA A 157 9.26 -3.78 -11.53
C ALA A 157 9.33 -2.50 -12.38
N ARG A 158 9.47 -1.34 -11.74
CA ARG A 158 9.45 -0.03 -12.42
C ARG A 158 10.55 0.14 -13.46
N GLY A 159 11.75 -0.40 -13.22
CA GLY A 159 12.82 -0.41 -14.23
C GLY A 159 12.44 -1.13 -15.53
N LYS A 160 11.51 -2.10 -15.47
CA LYS A 160 10.98 -2.80 -16.65
C LYS A 160 9.82 -2.05 -17.31
N GLN A 161 9.03 -1.28 -16.55
CA GLN A 161 7.95 -0.43 -17.09
C GLN A 161 8.48 0.77 -17.87
N ALA A 162 9.55 1.43 -17.39
CA ALA A 162 10.15 2.58 -18.07
C ALA A 162 10.73 2.23 -19.45
N MET A 163 11.03 0.95 -19.72
CA MET A 163 11.43 0.46 -21.04
C MET A 163 10.24 0.05 -21.93
N ALA A 164 9.07 -0.18 -21.34
CA ALA A 164 7.86 -0.62 -22.04
C ALA A 164 6.93 0.55 -22.41
N GLU A 165 6.94 1.65 -21.64
CA GLU A 165 6.21 2.88 -21.95
C GLU A 165 7.15 3.92 -22.57
N ALA A 166 7.09 4.08 -23.89
CA ALA A 166 7.58 5.29 -24.53
C ALA A 166 6.78 6.50 -24.00
N PRO A 167 7.39 7.70 -23.84
CA PRO A 167 6.71 8.84 -23.24
C PRO A 167 5.48 9.22 -24.07
N SER A 168 4.28 9.09 -23.49
CA SER A 168 3.04 9.53 -24.13
C SER A 168 3.04 11.05 -24.30
N GLU A 169 2.59 11.50 -25.48
CA GLU A 169 2.61 12.88 -26.01
C GLU A 169 1.83 13.94 -25.20
N GLN A 170 1.32 13.62 -24.01
CA GLN A 170 0.57 14.59 -23.18
C GLN A 170 1.45 15.66 -22.51
N ARG A 171 2.77 15.65 -22.72
CA ARG A 171 3.68 16.69 -22.20
C ARG A 171 3.61 18.03 -22.94
N ARG A 172 2.80 18.15 -24.01
CA ARG A 172 2.69 19.37 -24.83
C ARG A 172 1.23 19.77 -25.10
N ARG A 173 0.49 20.20 -24.09
CA ARG A 173 -0.53 21.28 -24.16
C ARG A 173 -1.43 21.25 -22.92
N SER A 174 -1.18 22.16 -22.00
CA SER A 174 -2.23 22.70 -21.13
C SER A 174 -1.80 24.10 -20.63
N THR A 175 -1.82 25.07 -21.53
CA THR A 175 -2.02 26.47 -21.13
C THR A 175 -3.53 26.65 -21.06
N ASP A 176 -4.09 26.62 -19.86
CA ASP A 176 -5.52 26.82 -19.61
C ASP A 176 -5.80 28.34 -19.55
N PRO A 177 -6.65 28.91 -20.43
CA PRO A 177 -6.84 30.36 -20.54
C PRO A 177 -7.95 30.92 -19.62
N HIS A 178 -8.35 30.20 -18.56
CA HIS A 178 -9.46 30.64 -17.70
C HIS A 178 -9.11 30.57 -16.21
N ALA A 179 -8.27 31.50 -15.76
CA ALA A 179 -8.19 31.88 -14.35
C ALA A 179 -8.94 33.22 -14.17
N PRO A 180 -9.92 33.33 -13.25
CA PRO A 180 -10.55 34.60 -12.94
C PRO A 180 -9.59 35.53 -12.19
N SER A 181 -9.68 36.82 -12.51
CA SER A 181 -8.92 37.94 -11.91
C SER A 181 -9.21 38.17 -10.43
#